data_AF-X1VAX1-F1
#
_entry.id   AF-X1VAX1-F1
#
_cell.length_a   1.000
_cell.length_b   1.000
_cell.length_c   1.000
_cell.angle_alpha   90.00
_cell.angle_beta   90.00
_cell.angle_gamma   90.00
#
_symmetry.space_group_name_H-M   'P 1'
#
loop_
_entity.id
_entity.type
_entity.pdbx_description
1 polymer ?
#
loop_
_entity_poly.entity_id
_entity_poly.type
_entity_poly.pdbx_seq_one_letter_code
_entity_poly.pdbx_strand_id
1 'polypeptide(L)'
;MSKPKISFLSQGEIEDIHNTSLQVLANTGVKVESKKALAILKEAGAKVDYEKHHVTIPRNLVEEALNRAPKTIKYAARNPKYDFMLDKKEPHFCAHGGSPFALDWESGKSRYLTASDVARCYSREVRWGI
;
A
#
# COMPACT_ATOMS: atom_id res chain seq x y z
N MET A 1 -26.09 -1.48 13.47
CA MET A 1 -25.76 -2.91 13.68
C MET A 1 -24.24 -3.04 13.75
N SER A 2 -23.68 -3.70 14.78
CA SER A 2 -22.24 -3.95 14.85
C SER A 2 -21.85 -4.94 13.75
N LYS A 3 -20.81 -4.61 12.96
CA LYS A 3 -20.26 -5.54 11.97
C LYS A 3 -19.35 -6.52 12.73
N PRO A 4 -19.48 -7.84 12.53
CA PRO A 4 -18.59 -8.81 13.19
C PRO A 4 -17.15 -8.58 12.72
N LYS A 5 -16.21 -8.58 13.68
CA LYS A 5 -14.77 -8.54 13.41
C LYS A 5 -14.19 -9.90 13.78
N ILE A 6 -13.52 -10.55 12.84
CA ILE A 6 -12.81 -11.81 13.08
C ILE A 6 -11.34 -11.46 13.40
N SER A 7 -10.82 -12.04 14.48
CA SER A 7 -9.40 -11.98 14.82
C SER A 7 -8.88 -13.40 14.98
N PHE A 8 -7.81 -13.73 14.25
CA PHE A 8 -7.15 -15.03 14.33
C PHE A 8 -5.95 -15.02 15.27
N LEU A 9 -5.42 -13.83 15.57
CA LEU A 9 -4.26 -13.63 16.42
C LEU A 9 -4.70 -13.02 17.75
N SER A 10 -4.06 -13.46 18.82
CA SER A 10 -4.08 -12.83 20.13
C SER A 10 -3.32 -11.50 20.10
N GLN A 11 -3.53 -10.68 21.13
CA GLN A 11 -2.83 -9.41 21.26
C GLN A 11 -1.31 -9.59 21.42
N GLY A 12 -0.87 -10.62 22.16
CA GLY A 12 0.55 -10.94 22.31
C GLY A 12 1.20 -11.34 20.98
N GLU A 13 0.54 -12.16 20.16
CA GLU A 13 1.06 -12.54 18.83
C GLU A 13 1.17 -11.33 17.89
N ILE A 14 0.24 -10.37 17.97
CA ILE A 14 0.33 -9.12 17.20
C ILE A 14 1.54 -8.28 17.66
N GLU A 15 1.78 -8.19 18.96
CA GLU A 15 2.94 -7.49 19.53
C GLU A 15 4.26 -8.16 19.15
N ASP A 16 4.32 -9.49 19.15
CA ASP A 16 5.48 -10.26 18.72
C ASP A 16 5.80 -10.02 17.24
N ILE A 17 4.79 -10.04 16.37
CA ILE A 17 4.96 -9.71 14.94
C ILE A 17 5.47 -8.28 14.77
N HIS A 18 4.91 -7.32 15.51
CA HIS A 18 5.34 -5.92 15.45
C HIS A 18 6.80 -5.76 15.90
N ASN A 19 7.16 -6.32 17.05
CA ASN A 19 8.50 -6.26 17.60
C ASN A 19 9.53 -6.94 16.69
N THR A 20 9.19 -8.10 16.13
CA THR A 20 10.05 -8.82 15.17
C THR A 20 10.24 -8.02 13.89
N SER A 21 9.17 -7.40 13.36
CA SER A 21 9.25 -6.54 12.18
C SER A 21 10.19 -5.35 12.40
N LEU A 22 10.15 -4.74 13.60
CA LEU A 22 11.05 -3.65 13.96
C LEU A 22 12.51 -4.11 14.05
N GLN A 23 12.77 -5.31 14.57
CA GLN A 23 14.12 -5.90 14.58
C GLN A 23 14.63 -6.15 13.16
N VAL A 24 13.80 -6.68 12.26
CA VAL A 24 14.16 -6.88 10.85
C VAL A 24 14.53 -5.56 10.19
N LEU A 25 13.72 -4.50 10.37
CA LEU A 25 14.02 -3.18 9.80
C LEU A 25 15.32 -2.56 10.36
N ALA A 26 15.59 -2.75 11.66
CA ALA A 26 16.75 -2.16 12.32
C ALA A 26 18.06 -2.93 12.04
N ASN A 27 17.99 -4.26 11.97
CA ASN A 27 19.17 -5.12 11.86
C ASN A 27 19.43 -5.60 10.43
N THR A 28 18.37 -6.05 9.74
CA THR A 28 18.46 -6.57 8.37
C THR A 28 18.33 -5.46 7.35
N GLY A 29 17.37 -4.55 7.52
CA GLY A 29 17.11 -3.43 6.62
C GLY A 29 16.40 -3.81 5.31
N VAL A 30 16.40 -2.87 4.36
CA VAL A 30 15.71 -2.97 3.08
C VAL A 30 16.55 -2.36 1.95
N LYS A 31 16.44 -2.92 0.75
CA LYS A 31 17.05 -2.36 -0.46
C LYS A 31 16.16 -1.29 -1.07
N VAL A 32 16.72 -0.12 -1.36
CA VAL A 32 16.02 1.05 -1.90
C VAL A 32 16.83 1.63 -3.05
N GLU A 33 16.43 1.31 -4.28
CA GLU A 33 17.17 1.71 -5.50
C GLU A 33 17.05 3.21 -5.83
N SER A 34 16.06 3.91 -5.27
CA SER A 34 15.87 5.33 -5.52
C SER A 34 16.81 6.18 -4.66
N LYS A 35 17.77 6.86 -5.29
CA LYS A 35 18.68 7.80 -4.63
C LYS A 35 17.94 8.90 -3.85
N LYS A 36 16.80 9.37 -4.37
CA LYS A 36 15.96 10.38 -3.70
C LYS A 36 15.36 9.81 -2.41
N ALA A 37 14.86 8.57 -2.44
CA ALA A 37 14.32 7.92 -1.26
C ALA A 37 15.40 7.66 -0.20
N LEU A 38 16.61 7.25 -0.63
CA LEU A 38 17.76 7.09 0.25
C LEU A 38 18.13 8.40 0.97
N ALA A 39 18.15 9.52 0.26
CA ALA A 39 18.43 10.83 0.85
C ALA A 39 17.39 11.22 1.91
N ILE A 40 16.09 11.05 1.62
CA ILE A 40 15.00 11.32 2.57
C ILE A 40 15.15 10.44 3.83
N LEU A 41 15.43 9.15 3.66
CA LEU A 41 15.61 8.23 4.79
C LEU A 41 16.84 8.61 5.62
N LYS A 42 17.95 8.99 4.98
CA LYS A 42 19.16 9.46 5.68
C LYS A 42 18.90 10.72 6.49
N GLU A 43 18.20 11.69 5.90
CA GLU A 43 17.82 12.94 6.57
C GLU A 43 16.89 12.69 7.77
N ALA A 44 15.98 11.72 7.64
CA ALA A 44 15.11 11.29 8.73
C ALA A 44 15.84 10.48 9.84
N GLY A 45 17.14 10.20 9.69
CA GLY A 45 17.95 9.52 10.71
C GLY A 45 18.13 8.01 10.48
N ALA A 46 17.73 7.46 9.33
CA ALA A 46 18.04 6.07 8.98
C ALA A 46 19.53 5.91 8.62
N LYS A 47 20.07 4.69 8.82
CA LYS A 47 21.43 4.37 8.39
C LYS A 47 21.39 3.87 6.96
N VAL A 48 22.08 4.58 6.07
CA VAL A 48 22.10 4.31 4.63
C VAL A 48 23.50 3.90 4.18
N ASP A 49 23.57 2.78 3.46
CA ASP A 49 24.69 2.37 2.63
C ASP A 49 24.34 2.69 1.16
N TYR A 50 24.96 3.75 0.65
CA TYR A 50 24.70 4.24 -0.71
C TYR A 50 25.32 3.36 -1.80
N GLU A 51 26.34 2.57 -1.49
CA GLU A 51 26.97 1.69 -2.49
C GLU A 51 26.09 0.46 -2.75
N LYS A 52 25.50 -0.09 -1.67
CA LYS A 52 24.61 -1.26 -1.74
C LYS A 52 23.14 -0.89 -1.96
N HIS A 53 22.81 0.40 -2.02
CA HIS A 53 21.44 0.90 -2.04
C HIS A 53 20.60 0.31 -0.90
N HIS A 54 21.14 0.30 0.32
CA HIS A 54 20.58 -0.43 1.44
C HIS A 54 20.39 0.45 2.66
N VAL A 55 19.25 0.30 3.36
CA VAL A 55 18.87 1.13 4.50
C VAL A 55 18.46 0.27 5.68
N THR A 56 18.98 0.56 6.88
CA THR A 56 18.39 0.08 8.13
C THR A 56 17.65 1.21 8.83
N ILE A 57 16.45 0.90 9.32
CA ILE A 57 15.50 1.88 9.86
C ILE A 57 15.34 1.58 11.36
N PRO A 58 15.80 2.47 12.27
CA PRO A 58 15.72 2.21 13.69
C PRO A 58 14.28 2.32 14.20
N ARG A 59 13.97 1.62 15.30
CA ARG A 59 12.63 1.55 15.91
C ARG A 59 12.00 2.92 16.13
N ASN A 60 12.74 3.85 16.73
CA ASN A 60 12.24 5.18 17.05
C ASN A 60 11.76 5.94 15.81
N LEU A 61 12.45 5.77 14.67
CA LEU A 61 12.05 6.40 13.41
C LEU A 61 10.75 5.79 12.86
N VAL A 62 10.57 4.47 12.98
CA VAL A 62 9.31 3.81 12.59
C VAL A 62 8.16 4.29 13.47
N GLU A 63 8.36 4.34 14.78
CA GLU A 63 7.34 4.79 15.74
C GLU A 63 6.97 6.26 15.53
N GLU A 64 7.94 7.14 15.30
CA GLU A 64 7.73 8.55 14.95
C GLU A 64 6.94 8.70 13.64
N ALA A 65 7.29 7.92 12.61
CA ALA A 65 6.58 7.93 11.34
C ALA A 65 5.13 7.45 11.48
N LEU A 66 4.88 6.39 12.25
CA LEU A 66 3.53 5.89 12.53
C LEU A 66 2.69 6.91 13.32
N ASN A 67 3.30 7.62 14.26
CA ASN A 67 2.64 8.68 15.03
C ASN A 67 2.25 9.89 14.15
N ARG A 68 3.08 10.23 13.17
CA ARG A 68 2.78 11.31 12.20
C ARG A 68 1.78 10.89 11.13
N ALA A 69 1.65 9.60 10.84
CA ALA A 69 0.75 9.12 9.81
C ALA A 69 -0.72 9.43 10.14
N PRO A 70 -1.49 10.02 9.21
CA PRO A 70 -2.89 10.32 9.44
C PRO A 70 -3.69 9.03 9.63
N LYS A 71 -4.50 8.99 10.70
CA LYS A 71 -5.36 7.83 11.00
C LYS A 71 -6.57 7.72 10.06
N THR A 72 -6.90 8.82 9.39
CA THR A 72 -8.04 8.95 8.49
C THR A 72 -7.68 9.88 7.35
N ILE A 73 -7.98 9.47 6.12
CA ILE A 73 -7.69 10.23 4.90
C ILE A 73 -8.98 10.33 4.08
N LYS A 74 -9.32 11.53 3.60
CA LYS A 74 -10.39 11.72 2.62
C LYS A 74 -9.84 11.43 1.23
N TYR A 75 -10.46 10.50 0.51
CA TYR A 75 -10.18 10.28 -0.91
C TYR A 75 -11.15 11.15 -1.72
N ALA A 76 -10.61 12.20 -2.34
CA ALA A 76 -11.41 13.15 -3.12
C ALA A 76 -11.53 12.69 -4.58
N ALA A 77 -12.74 12.37 -5.00
CA ALA A 77 -13.05 12.02 -6.38
C ALA A 77 -13.29 13.29 -7.21
N ARG A 78 -13.20 13.15 -8.55
CA ARG A 78 -13.54 14.24 -9.48
C ARG A 78 -14.98 14.72 -9.31
N ASN A 79 -15.91 13.80 -9.09
CA ASN A 79 -17.27 14.11 -8.65
C ASN A 79 -17.37 13.88 -7.13
N PRO A 80 -17.57 14.94 -6.32
CA PRO A 80 -17.61 14.84 -4.85
C PRO A 80 -18.64 13.87 -4.29
N LYS A 81 -19.66 13.48 -5.07
CA LYS A 81 -20.62 12.43 -4.69
C LYS A 81 -19.95 11.08 -4.39
N TYR A 82 -18.78 10.83 -4.99
CA TYR A 82 -18.00 9.61 -4.82
C TYR A 82 -16.80 9.78 -3.88
N ASP A 83 -16.72 10.91 -3.15
CA ASP A 83 -15.75 11.05 -2.08
C ASP A 83 -15.99 9.99 -1.01
N PHE A 84 -14.92 9.45 -0.44
CA PHE A 84 -15.03 8.51 0.68
C PHE A 84 -13.90 8.68 1.68
N MET A 85 -14.10 8.12 2.88
CA MET A 85 -13.14 8.20 3.97
C MET A 85 -12.44 6.85 4.15
N LEU A 86 -11.11 6.87 4.17
CA LEU A 86 -10.28 5.77 4.61
C LEU A 86 -10.15 5.82 6.14
N ASP A 87 -11.17 5.33 6.84
CA ASP A 87 -11.27 5.41 8.32
C ASP A 87 -11.32 4.04 9.03
N LYS A 88 -11.05 2.96 8.28
CA LYS A 88 -11.03 1.56 8.75
C LYS A 88 -12.40 0.99 9.16
N LYS A 89 -13.53 1.65 8.88
CA LYS A 89 -14.88 1.17 9.24
C LYS A 89 -15.57 0.35 8.15
N GLU A 90 -15.16 0.53 6.91
CA GLU A 90 -15.75 -0.16 5.76
C GLU A 90 -14.70 -0.56 4.72
N PRO A 91 -14.91 -1.70 4.04
CA PRO A 91 -14.06 -2.09 2.92
C PRO A 91 -14.36 -1.21 1.71
N HIS A 92 -13.31 -0.88 0.96
CA HIS A 92 -13.39 -0.17 -0.32
C HIS A 92 -12.83 -1.08 -1.40
N PHE A 93 -13.49 -1.12 -2.55
CA PHE A 93 -13.10 -1.96 -3.67
C PHE A 93 -12.42 -1.13 -4.75
N CYS A 94 -11.37 -1.68 -5.37
CA CYS A 94 -10.70 -1.08 -6.51
C CYS A 94 -10.43 -2.13 -7.57
N ALA A 95 -10.35 -1.70 -8.84
CA ALA A 95 -9.85 -2.56 -9.89
C ALA A 95 -8.38 -2.87 -9.64
N HIS A 96 -8.00 -4.14 -9.80
CA HIS A 96 -6.60 -4.50 -9.87
C HIS A 96 -5.95 -3.82 -11.09
N GLY A 97 -4.69 -3.37 -10.94
CA GLY A 97 -3.92 -2.75 -12.01
C GLY A 97 -2.52 -3.33 -12.09
N GLY A 98 -1.89 -3.21 -13.26
CA GLY A 98 -0.49 -3.61 -13.48
C GLY A 98 -0.27 -4.97 -14.12
N SER A 99 -1.32 -5.71 -14.48
CA SER A 99 -1.16 -6.95 -15.25
C SER A 99 -0.74 -6.65 -16.70
N PRO A 100 0.34 -7.27 -17.21
CA PRO A 100 0.72 -7.14 -18.62
C PRO A 100 -0.18 -7.96 -19.57
N PHE A 101 -0.97 -8.89 -19.02
CA PHE A 101 -1.85 -9.78 -19.79
C PHE A 101 -3.31 -9.64 -19.34
N ALA A 102 -4.21 -9.81 -20.30
CA ALA A 102 -5.64 -9.93 -20.09
C ALA A 102 -6.10 -11.32 -20.55
N LEU A 103 -6.99 -11.94 -19.77
CA LEU A 103 -7.82 -13.03 -20.26
C LEU A 103 -9.02 -12.42 -20.99
N ASP A 104 -9.07 -12.58 -22.30
CA ASP A 104 -10.19 -12.09 -23.09
C ASP A 104 -11.41 -12.99 -22.89
N TRP A 105 -12.47 -12.45 -22.28
CA TRP A 105 -13.65 -13.23 -21.90
C TRP A 105 -14.47 -13.71 -23.10
N GLU A 106 -14.38 -13.03 -24.26
CA GLU A 106 -15.10 -13.41 -25.48
C GLU A 106 -14.41 -14.60 -26.17
N SER A 107 -13.08 -14.56 -26.30
CA SER A 107 -12.31 -15.60 -26.99
C SER A 107 -11.74 -16.68 -26.07
N GLY A 108 -11.72 -16.45 -24.76
CA GLY A 108 -11.11 -17.32 -23.75
C GLY A 108 -9.57 -17.33 -23.78
N LYS A 109 -8.93 -16.46 -24.58
CA LYS A 109 -7.47 -16.49 -24.78
C LYS A 109 -6.75 -15.47 -23.90
N SER A 110 -5.58 -15.86 -23.39
CA SER A 110 -4.64 -14.92 -22.77
C SER A 110 -3.92 -14.13 -23.85
N ARG A 111 -3.89 -12.81 -23.73
CA ARG A 111 -3.20 -11.90 -24.65
C ARG A 111 -2.62 -10.71 -23.91
N TYR A 112 -1.74 -9.95 -24.57
CA TYR A 112 -1.26 -8.69 -24.03
C TYR A 112 -2.43 -7.73 -23.77
N LEU A 113 -2.33 -7.03 -22.65
CA LEU A 113 -3.29 -6.04 -22.21
C LEU A 113 -3.12 -4.75 -23.03
N THR A 114 -4.24 -4.20 -23.50
CA THR A 114 -4.25 -2.98 -24.31
C THR A 114 -4.83 -1.80 -23.51
N ALA A 115 -4.56 -0.57 -23.94
CA ALA A 115 -5.17 0.61 -23.34
C ALA A 115 -6.72 0.56 -23.41
N SER A 116 -7.29 -0.07 -24.45
CA SER A 116 -8.73 -0.28 -24.56
C SER A 116 -9.27 -1.22 -23.49
N ASP A 117 -8.50 -2.23 -23.06
CA ASP A 117 -8.90 -3.10 -21.94
C ASP A 117 -8.93 -2.34 -20.62
N VAL A 118 -7.93 -1.50 -20.39
CA VAL A 118 -7.85 -0.60 -19.25
C VAL A 118 -9.08 0.32 -19.24
N ALA A 119 -9.34 1.02 -20.35
CA ALA A 119 -10.49 1.89 -20.48
C ALA A 119 -11.81 1.14 -20.26
N ARG A 120 -11.96 -0.07 -20.81
CA ARG A 120 -13.16 -0.91 -20.62
C ARG A 120 -13.38 -1.25 -19.15
N CYS A 121 -12.35 -1.68 -18.43
CA CYS A 121 -12.43 -1.99 -17.00
C CYS A 121 -12.85 -0.76 -16.17
N TYR A 122 -12.24 0.40 -16.42
CA TYR A 122 -12.52 1.61 -15.65
C TYR A 122 -13.78 2.39 -16.07
N SER A 123 -14.32 2.17 -17.27
CA SER A 123 -15.52 2.88 -17.76
C SER A 123 -16.81 2.08 -17.62
N ARG A 124 -16.75 0.75 -17.81
CA ARG A 124 -17.95 -0.11 -17.81
C ARG A 124 -18.14 -0.88 -16.51
N GLU A 125 -17.06 -1.38 -15.93
CA GLU A 125 -17.16 -2.35 -14.81
C GLU A 125 -16.97 -1.68 -13.45
N VAL A 126 -16.09 -0.68 -13.37
CA VAL A 126 -15.93 0.11 -12.15
C VAL A 126 -16.41 1.51 -12.42
N ARG A 127 -17.60 1.85 -11.91
CA ARG A 127 -18.20 3.18 -12.06
C ARG A 127 -17.45 4.21 -11.20
N TRP A 128 -16.21 4.49 -11.55
CA TRP A 128 -15.54 5.73 -11.17
C TRP A 128 -16.22 6.83 -11.97
N GLY A 129 -16.74 7.87 -11.31
CA GLY A 129 -17.33 9.02 -11.99
C GLY A 129 -16.28 9.79 -12.78
N ILE A 130 -15.91 9.26 -13.95
CA ILE A 130 -15.04 9.91 -14.94
C ILE A 130 -15.78 11.01 -15.64
#